data_AF-A0A9E1UEA2-F1
#
_entry.id   AF-A0A9E1UEA2-F1
#
_cell.length_a   1.000
_cell.length_b   1.000
_cell.length_c   1.000
_cell.angle_alpha   90.00
_cell.angle_beta   90.00
_cell.angle_gamma   90.00
#
_symmetry.space_group_name_H-M   'P 1'
#
loop_
_entity.id
_entity.type
_entity.pdbx_description
1 polymer ?
#
loop_
_entity_poly.entity_id
_entity_poly.type
_entity_poly.pdbx_seq_one_letter_code
_entity_poly.pdbx_strand_id
1 'polypeptide(L)'
;ELRHQVVAPAGSTLLFFESTIHAGGINQSGKDRLLILAGYTPDFFQPWFDYEPNPDFLGTLSAEEKPFYTGSRKYHWRKMNRDLMNPKV
;
A
#
# COMPACT_ATOMS: atom_id res chain seq x y z
N GLU A 1 25.94 12.07 10.00
CA GLU A 1 24.49 12.01 9.75
C GLU A 1 24.26 11.15 8.52
N LEU A 2 23.47 10.07 8.60
CA LEU A 2 23.25 9.17 7.46
C LEU A 2 21.94 9.56 6.78
N ARG A 3 22.01 10.46 5.80
CA ARG A 3 20.86 10.88 4.98
C ARG A 3 21.16 10.58 3.53
N HIS A 4 20.45 9.62 2.95
CA HIS A 4 20.45 9.41 1.51
C HIS A 4 19.30 10.21 0.90
N GLN A 5 19.61 11.15 0.01
CA GLN A 5 18.62 11.90 -0.74
C GLN A 5 18.38 11.22 -2.09
N VAL A 6 17.13 10.79 -2.31
CA VAL A 6 16.72 10.26 -3.61
C VAL A 6 16.45 11.43 -4.55
N VAL A 7 17.13 11.43 -5.70
CA VAL A 7 16.90 12.36 -6.80
C VAL A 7 16.44 11.54 -7.99
N ALA A 8 15.23 11.81 -8.50
CA ALA A 8 14.63 11.02 -9.57
C ALA A 8 13.77 11.89 -10.50
N PRO A 9 13.72 11.60 -11.81
CA PRO A 9 12.83 12.28 -12.75
C PRO A 9 11.36 11.89 -12.55
N ALA A 10 10.44 12.67 -13.11
CA ALA A 10 9.02 12.34 -13.15
C ALA A 10 8.78 10.96 -13.77
N GLY A 11 7.85 10.19 -13.19
CA GLY A 11 7.59 8.80 -13.56
C GLY A 11 8.46 7.77 -12.82
N SER A 12 9.48 8.20 -12.08
CA SER A 12 10.22 7.30 -11.20
C SER A 12 9.41 6.91 -9.96
N THR A 13 9.64 5.70 -9.44
CA THR A 13 9.00 5.21 -8.22
C THR A 13 10.03 4.96 -7.13
N LEU A 14 9.80 5.51 -5.94
CA LEU A 14 10.52 5.15 -4.72
C LEU A 14 9.68 4.13 -3.93
N LEU A 15 10.14 2.88 -3.88
CA LEU A 15 9.53 1.82 -3.07
C LEU A 15 10.32 1.65 -1.77
N PHE A 16 9.63 1.65 -0.64
CA PHE A 16 10.22 1.42 0.67
C PHE A 16 9.23 0.70 1.60
N PHE A 17 9.75 0.04 2.64
CA PHE A 17 8.94 -0.67 3.62
C PHE A 17 8.41 0.28 4.70
N GLU A 18 7.33 -0.11 5.37
CA GLU A 18 6.76 0.61 6.52
C GLU A 18 7.81 0.96 7.59
N SER A 19 8.78 0.05 7.82
CA SER A 19 9.86 0.23 8.79
C SER A 19 10.95 1.22 8.37
N THR A 20 10.90 1.76 7.14
CA THR A 20 11.92 2.68 6.64
C THR A 20 11.73 4.06 7.27
N ILE A 21 12.73 4.56 7.99
CA ILE A 21 12.72 5.94 8.48
C ILE A 21 12.95 6.88 7.30
N HIS A 22 11.97 7.74 7.01
CA HIS A 22 12.00 8.65 5.87
C HIS A 22 11.27 9.95 6.20
N ALA A 23 11.56 11.01 5.42
CA ALA A 23 10.87 12.29 5.52
C ALA A 23 10.93 13.01 4.17
N GLY A 24 9.94 13.87 3.91
CA GLY A 24 9.99 14.79 2.78
C GLY A 24 11.08 15.85 2.99
N GLY A 25 11.96 16.03 1.99
CA GLY A 25 12.96 17.10 2.03
C GLY A 25 12.35 18.49 1.83
N ILE A 26 13.00 19.53 2.37
CA ILE A 26 12.58 20.94 2.20
C ILE A 26 12.61 21.32 0.71
N ASN A 27 11.52 21.89 0.21
CA ASN A 27 11.45 22.37 -1.16
C ASN A 27 11.96 23.82 -1.26
N GLN A 28 13.12 24.00 -1.87
CA GLN A 28 13.78 25.31 -2.03
C GLN A 28 13.64 25.88 -3.45
N SER A 29 12.95 25.17 -4.35
CA SER A 29 12.95 25.51 -5.78
C SER A 29 12.01 26.66 -6.16
N GLY A 30 11.11 27.08 -5.25
CA GLY A 30 10.01 28.01 -5.54
C GLY A 30 8.94 27.43 -6.48
N LYS A 31 9.00 26.14 -6.80
CA LYS A 31 8.02 25.42 -7.63
C LYS A 31 7.35 24.33 -6.83
N ASP A 32 6.17 23.89 -7.23
CA ASP A 32 5.50 22.75 -6.60
C ASP A 32 6.22 21.43 -6.90
N ARG A 33 6.32 20.59 -5.87
CA ARG A 33 6.81 19.21 -5.99
C ARG A 33 5.64 18.25 -5.80
N LEU A 34 5.14 17.72 -6.91
CA LEU A 34 4.03 16.76 -6.91
C LEU A 34 4.53 15.33 -6.67
N LEU A 35 3.80 14.59 -5.84
CA LEU A 35 4.05 13.18 -5.53
C LEU A 35 2.71 12.43 -5.59
N ILE A 36 2.73 11.19 -6.08
CA ILE A 36 1.62 10.25 -5.93
C ILE A 36 2.06 9.24 -4.87
N LEU A 37 1.37 9.24 -3.73
CA LEU A 37 1.64 8.33 -2.62
C LEU A 37 0.61 7.20 -2.65
N ALA A 38 1.09 5.96 -2.72
CA ALA A 38 0.26 4.77 -2.67
C ALA A 38 0.90 3.76 -1.70
N GLY A 39 0.05 3.05 -0.96
CA GLY A 39 0.46 1.99 -0.06
C GLY A 39 -0.10 0.65 -0.56
N TYR A 40 0.75 -0.37 -0.58
CA TYR A 40 0.30 -1.76 -0.66
C TYR A 40 0.22 -2.32 0.75
N THR A 41 -1.01 -2.49 1.25
CA THR A 41 -1.26 -3.02 2.59
C THR A 41 -1.78 -4.45 2.50
N PRO A 42 -1.60 -5.25 3.56
CA PRO A 42 -2.30 -6.52 3.68
C PRO A 42 -3.82 -6.33 3.54
N ASP A 43 -4.50 -7.32 2.98
CA ASP A 43 -5.94 -7.31 2.70
C ASP A 43 -6.82 -7.12 3.94
N PHE A 44 -6.32 -7.46 5.13
CA PHE A 44 -7.03 -7.22 6.39
C PHE A 44 -7.08 -5.75 6.82
N PHE A 45 -6.19 -4.89 6.28
CA PHE A 45 -6.32 -3.43 6.44
C PHE A 45 -7.40 -2.91 5.49
N GLN A 46 -8.36 -2.16 6.03
CA GLN A 46 -9.32 -1.44 5.20
C GLN A 46 -8.75 -0.10 4.75
N PRO A 47 -9.26 0.46 3.64
CA PRO A 47 -9.24 1.90 3.45
C PRO A 47 -9.72 2.57 4.75
N TRP A 48 -9.15 3.73 5.05
CA TRP A 48 -9.68 4.57 6.12
C TRP A 48 -11.18 4.82 5.84
N PHE A 49 -12.01 4.93 6.87
CA PHE A 49 -13.47 5.12 6.71
C PHE A 49 -13.74 6.26 5.71
N ASP A 50 -14.63 6.05 4.73
CA ASP A 50 -14.97 6.95 3.61
C ASP A 50 -13.91 7.09 2.48
N TYR A 51 -12.91 6.19 2.40
CA TYR A 51 -11.94 6.12 1.29
C TYR A 51 -12.23 4.96 0.31
N GLU A 52 -13.50 4.53 0.21
CA GLU A 52 -13.88 3.51 -0.76
C GLU A 52 -13.58 3.98 -2.20
N PRO A 53 -13.08 3.08 -3.07
CA PRO A 53 -12.89 3.42 -4.47
C PRO A 53 -14.23 3.80 -5.12
N ASN A 54 -14.18 4.77 -6.04
CA ASN A 54 -15.33 5.20 -6.82
C ASN A 54 -16.05 3.98 -7.47
N PRO A 55 -17.38 3.83 -7.31
CA PRO A 55 -18.12 2.69 -7.86
C PRO A 55 -18.03 2.52 -9.38
N ASP A 56 -18.03 3.61 -10.15
CA ASP A 56 -17.91 3.58 -11.61
C ASP A 56 -16.54 3.03 -12.02
N PHE A 57 -15.48 3.46 -11.33
CA PHE A 57 -14.14 2.92 -11.52
C PHE A 57 -14.10 1.42 -11.19
N LEU A 58 -14.68 1.00 -10.06
CA LEU A 58 -14.77 -0.43 -9.72
C LEU A 58 -15.53 -1.23 -10.78
N GLY A 59 -16.53 -0.63 -11.45
CA GLY A 59 -17.26 -1.24 -12.55
C GLY A 59 -16.37 -1.61 -13.75
N THR A 60 -15.27 -0.90 -13.95
CA THR A 60 -14.31 -1.15 -15.06
C THR A 60 -13.33 -2.29 -14.80
N LEU A 61 -13.18 -2.72 -13.54
CA LEU A 61 -12.17 -3.69 -13.12
C LEU A 61 -12.65 -5.13 -13.30
N SER A 62 -11.71 -6.03 -13.61
CA SER A 62 -11.96 -7.47 -13.62
C SER A 62 -12.24 -8.01 -12.22
N ALA A 63 -12.77 -9.24 -12.14
CA ALA A 63 -12.99 -9.94 -10.87
C ALA A 63 -11.69 -10.17 -10.09
N GLU A 64 -10.55 -10.30 -10.79
CA GLU A 64 -9.24 -10.51 -10.17
C GLU A 64 -8.65 -9.22 -9.59
N GLU A 65 -8.90 -8.08 -10.25
CA GLU A 65 -8.38 -6.76 -9.86
C GLU A 65 -9.17 -6.12 -8.71
N LYS A 66 -10.50 -6.23 -8.72
CA LYS A 66 -11.40 -5.62 -7.71
C LYS A 66 -10.96 -5.82 -6.26
N PRO A 67 -10.49 -7.01 -5.84
CA PRO A 67 -10.10 -7.21 -4.45
C PRO A 67 -8.84 -6.44 -4.02
N PHE A 68 -7.95 -6.05 -4.94
CA PHE A 68 -6.77 -5.24 -4.60
C PHE A 68 -7.14 -3.81 -4.20
N TYR A 69 -8.24 -3.28 -4.74
CA TYR A 69 -8.71 -1.93 -4.44
C TYR A 69 -9.70 -1.89 -3.27
N THR A 70 -10.44 -2.98 -3.05
CA THR A 70 -11.50 -3.04 -2.02
C THR A 70 -11.06 -3.70 -0.72
N GLY A 71 -9.94 -4.44 -0.72
CA GLY A 71 -9.54 -5.27 0.41
C GLY A 71 -10.50 -6.46 0.65
N SER A 72 -11.39 -6.79 -0.29
CA SER A 72 -12.41 -7.83 -0.10
C SER A 72 -11.86 -9.26 0.05
N ARG A 73 -10.56 -9.49 -0.19
CA ARG A 73 -9.87 -10.77 0.04
C ARG A 73 -9.76 -11.16 1.53
N LYS A 74 -10.08 -10.24 2.46
CA LYS A 74 -10.17 -10.39 3.92
C LYS A 74 -10.51 -11.77 4.47
N TYR A 75 -11.37 -12.53 3.78
CA TYR A 75 -11.97 -13.77 4.26
C TYR A 75 -11.35 -15.06 3.70
N HIS A 76 -10.39 -14.99 2.77
CA HIS A 76 -9.68 -16.19 2.28
C HIS A 76 -8.52 -16.63 3.18
N TRP A 77 -8.25 -15.90 4.27
CA TRP A 77 -7.39 -16.39 5.33
C TRP A 77 -8.05 -17.61 5.99
N ARG A 78 -7.73 -18.81 5.51
CA ARG A 78 -7.92 -20.03 6.30
C ARG A 78 -7.16 -19.79 7.60
N LYS A 79 -7.90 -19.67 8.70
CA LYS A 79 -7.33 -19.62 10.05
C LYS A 79 -6.41 -20.84 10.20
N MET A 80 -5.10 -20.65 10.07
CA MET A 80 -4.13 -21.68 10.37
C MET A 80 -4.05 -21.76 11.89
N ASN A 81 -5.00 -22.47 12.49
CA ASN A 81 -4.85 -22.86 13.88
C ASN A 81 -3.66 -23.81 13.93
N ARG A 82 -2.64 -23.49 14.73
CA ARG A 82 -1.64 -24.48 15.11
C ARG A 82 -2.39 -25.62 15.78
N ASP A 83 -2.31 -26.81 15.20
CA ASP A 83 -2.82 -28.00 15.87
C ASP A 83 -1.92 -28.27 17.08
N LEU A 84 -2.41 -27.95 18.27
CA LEU A 84 -1.69 -28.17 19.53
C LEU A 84 -1.48 -29.65 19.82
N MET A 85 -2.22 -30.52 19.12
CA MET A 85 -2.10 -31.97 19.22
C MET A 85 -1.15 -32.56 18.17
N ASN A 86 -0.72 -31.77 17.18
CA ASN A 86 0.23 -32.20 16.16
C ASN A 86 1.23 -31.09 15.77
N PRO A 87 2.28 -30.87 16.59
CA PRO A 87 3.21 -29.73 16.46
C PRO A 87 4.22 -29.83 15.30
N LYS A 88 4.02 -30.72 14.32
CA LYS A 88 4.95 -30.95 13.20
C LYS A 88 4.34 -30.47 11.87
N VAL A 89 4.18 -29.16 11.73
CA VAL A 89 4.10 -28.50 10.41
C VAL A 89 4.93 -27.24 10.47
#